data_AF-A0A2V1BTA0-F1
#
_entry.id   AF-A0A2V1BTA0-F1
#
_cell.length_a   1.000
_cell.length_b   1.000
_cell.length_c   1.000
_cell.angle_alpha   90.00
_cell.angle_beta   90.00
_cell.angle_gamma   90.00
#
_symmetry.space_group_name_H-M   'P 1'
#
loop_
_entity.id
_entity.type
_entity.pdbx_description
1 polymer ?
#
loop_
_entity_poly.entity_id
_entity_poly.type
_entity_poly.pdbx_seq_one_letter_code
_entity_poly.pdbx_strand_id
1 'polypeptide(L)'
;MSFSFGDFAIKGKIVVVTGGGSGIGLSFVKNVLDQGAKVIIADLRLHSDANKIGITVTTPNIYFQTCDVTKWDQLENLIKVSEKEFGDVPDIFVAAAGVFEPSWSNFWGDPETEKYSIMEINVNHPIKLTRIAIRALLGKDKKGVVLIVGSIAGYSGQYSVPLYSTSKHAIVGFTRSMVDTAKYQGVKVVTICPGIVGTPLWSDNLGVKDQFSVADEIMITSETVAMSMVSLIEESIHGSGTVFEISMLGERVVPAWNIDPPGMVDGKMAEGTTIPQEAIDKSNAPLLAITASERGASLKKKVGI
;
A
#
# COMPACT_ATOMS: atom_id res chain seq x y z
N MET A 1 -23.83 -25.04 -2.33
CA MET A 1 -23.63 -23.84 -3.19
C MET A 1 -22.35 -23.17 -2.74
N SER A 2 -21.41 -22.90 -3.65
CA SER A 2 -20.21 -22.12 -3.35
C SER A 2 -20.62 -20.67 -3.04
N PHE A 3 -20.10 -20.09 -1.97
CA PHE A 3 -20.33 -18.69 -1.64
C PHE A 3 -19.79 -17.79 -2.77
N SER A 4 -20.54 -16.74 -3.15
CA SER A 4 -20.10 -15.69 -4.07
C SER A 4 -20.35 -14.32 -3.45
N PHE A 5 -19.32 -13.45 -3.46
CA PHE A 5 -19.43 -12.09 -2.93
C PHE A 5 -20.35 -11.21 -3.80
N GLY A 6 -20.33 -11.44 -5.12
CA GLY A 6 -21.03 -10.65 -6.15
C GLY A 6 -20.25 -9.38 -6.54
N ASP A 7 -20.72 -8.69 -7.58
CA ASP A 7 -20.18 -7.39 -7.95
C ASP A 7 -20.52 -6.34 -6.87
N PHE A 8 -19.67 -5.33 -6.71
CA PHE A 8 -19.77 -4.34 -5.63
C PHE A 8 -19.57 -2.92 -6.16
N ALA A 9 -20.62 -2.34 -6.76
CA ALA A 9 -20.56 -1.01 -7.35
C ALA A 9 -20.15 0.08 -6.34
N ILE A 10 -19.22 0.95 -6.74
CA ILE A 10 -18.68 2.07 -5.95
C ILE A 10 -19.67 3.23 -5.85
N LYS A 11 -20.56 3.39 -6.83
CA LYS A 11 -21.52 4.50 -6.87
C LYS A 11 -22.33 4.60 -5.58
N GLY A 12 -22.27 5.76 -4.93
CA GLY A 12 -22.99 6.06 -3.68
C GLY A 12 -22.41 5.42 -2.42
N LYS A 13 -21.31 4.65 -2.52
CA LYS A 13 -20.61 4.06 -1.37
C LYS A 13 -19.82 5.08 -0.59
N ILE A 14 -19.61 4.82 0.69
CA ILE A 14 -18.69 5.57 1.53
C ILE A 14 -17.33 4.86 1.53
N VAL A 15 -16.29 5.60 1.16
CA VAL A 15 -14.92 5.12 1.00
C VAL A 15 -14.02 5.87 1.98
N VAL A 16 -13.22 5.15 2.76
CA VAL A 16 -12.15 5.76 3.56
C VAL A 16 -10.80 5.36 2.98
N VAL A 17 -9.94 6.34 2.72
CA VAL A 17 -8.62 6.14 2.12
C VAL A 17 -7.55 6.68 3.06
N THR A 18 -6.87 5.78 3.76
CA THR A 18 -5.64 6.14 4.49
C THR A 18 -4.51 6.34 3.49
N GLY A 19 -3.71 7.40 3.63
CA GLY A 19 -2.73 7.77 2.60
C GLY A 19 -3.37 8.36 1.34
N GLY A 20 -4.63 8.83 1.44
CA GLY A 20 -5.38 9.41 0.34
C GLY A 20 -4.96 10.84 -0.04
N GLY A 21 -4.00 11.42 0.69
CA GLY A 21 -3.55 12.80 0.48
C GLY A 21 -2.49 12.96 -0.62
N SER A 22 -1.93 11.85 -1.13
CA SER A 22 -0.90 11.88 -2.19
C SER A 22 -0.87 10.60 -3.04
N GLY A 23 -0.12 10.63 -4.16
CA GLY A 23 0.24 9.46 -4.95
C GLY A 23 -0.94 8.58 -5.38
N ILE A 24 -0.79 7.26 -5.24
CA ILE A 24 -1.80 6.25 -5.60
C ILE A 24 -3.12 6.50 -4.88
N GLY A 25 -3.08 6.78 -3.57
CA GLY A 25 -4.29 7.00 -2.78
C GLY A 25 -5.07 8.21 -3.28
N LEU A 26 -4.39 9.29 -3.64
CA LEU A 26 -5.03 10.50 -4.17
C LEU A 26 -5.62 10.30 -5.58
N SER A 27 -4.94 9.58 -6.48
CA SER A 27 -5.51 9.17 -7.77
C SER A 27 -6.77 8.32 -7.58
N PHE A 28 -6.73 7.36 -6.65
CA PHE A 28 -7.89 6.53 -6.34
C PHE A 28 -9.06 7.35 -5.79
N VAL A 29 -8.80 8.31 -4.88
CA VAL A 29 -9.81 9.25 -4.37
C VAL A 29 -10.50 9.99 -5.52
N LYS A 30 -9.73 10.53 -6.47
CA LYS A 30 -10.29 11.24 -7.63
C LYS A 30 -11.19 10.32 -8.46
N ASN A 31 -10.71 9.11 -8.75
CA ASN A 31 -11.42 8.17 -9.60
C ASN A 31 -12.77 7.74 -8.98
N VAL A 32 -12.81 7.42 -7.68
CA VAL A 32 -14.08 7.02 -7.03
C VAL A 32 -15.03 8.18 -6.79
N LEU A 33 -14.53 9.41 -6.62
CA LEU A 33 -15.37 10.61 -6.56
C LEU A 33 -16.08 10.87 -7.90
N ASP A 34 -15.37 10.70 -9.02
CA ASP A 34 -15.96 10.84 -10.35
C ASP A 34 -17.06 9.80 -10.62
N GLN A 35 -16.99 8.65 -9.94
CA GLN A 35 -18.01 7.60 -9.98
C GLN A 35 -19.17 7.82 -8.98
N GLY A 36 -19.14 8.92 -8.22
CA GLY A 36 -20.20 9.29 -7.29
C GLY A 36 -20.11 8.64 -5.91
N ALA A 37 -18.91 8.22 -5.49
CA ALA A 37 -18.67 7.83 -4.09
C ALA A 37 -18.63 9.04 -3.16
N LYS A 38 -18.75 8.76 -1.86
CA LYS A 38 -18.42 9.70 -0.76
C LYS A 38 -17.08 9.27 -0.17
N VAL A 39 -16.15 10.20 0.02
CA VAL A 39 -14.77 9.86 0.35
C VAL A 39 -14.28 10.57 1.59
N ILE A 40 -13.68 9.82 2.51
CA ILE A 40 -12.87 10.35 3.60
C ILE A 40 -11.41 10.16 3.21
N ILE A 41 -10.69 11.26 2.97
CA ILE A 41 -9.24 11.26 2.92
C ILE A 41 -8.72 11.25 4.35
N ALA A 42 -8.03 10.17 4.74
CA ALA A 42 -7.35 10.06 6.02
C ALA A 42 -5.84 10.13 5.79
N ASP A 43 -5.20 11.25 6.14
CA ASP A 43 -3.77 11.43 5.92
C ASP A 43 -3.18 12.44 6.91
N LEU A 44 -1.86 12.52 7.01
CA LEU A 44 -1.18 13.55 7.79
C LEU A 44 -1.36 14.94 7.18
N ARG A 45 -1.39 15.01 5.84
CA ARG A 45 -1.55 16.24 5.08
C ARG A 45 -2.13 15.96 3.69
N LEU A 46 -2.73 16.97 3.09
CA LEU A 46 -3.11 16.94 1.67
C LEU A 46 -1.92 17.48 0.85
N HIS A 47 -1.40 16.68 -0.08
CA HIS A 47 -0.29 17.11 -0.95
C HIS A 47 -0.74 18.19 -1.92
N SER A 48 0.20 19.02 -2.38
CA SER A 48 -0.07 20.11 -3.34
C SER A 48 -0.67 19.62 -4.66
N ASP A 49 -0.45 18.35 -5.01
CA ASP A 49 -1.02 17.73 -6.22
C ASP A 49 -2.55 17.56 -6.15
N ALA A 50 -3.15 17.55 -4.96
CA ALA A 50 -4.60 17.43 -4.83
C ALA A 50 -5.35 18.51 -5.59
N ASN A 51 -4.88 19.77 -5.49
CA ASN A 51 -5.45 20.89 -6.24
C ASN A 51 -5.29 20.70 -7.75
N LYS A 52 -4.18 20.11 -8.22
CA LYS A 52 -3.91 19.89 -9.65
C LYS A 52 -4.89 18.92 -10.27
N ILE A 53 -5.40 17.98 -9.48
CA ILE A 53 -6.40 16.98 -9.92
C ILE A 53 -7.84 17.35 -9.49
N GLY A 54 -8.07 18.59 -9.06
CA GLY A 54 -9.42 19.09 -8.75
C GLY A 54 -9.98 18.65 -7.40
N ILE A 55 -9.13 18.15 -6.49
CA ILE A 55 -9.52 17.81 -5.12
C ILE A 55 -9.21 18.99 -4.20
N THR A 56 -10.25 19.65 -3.71
CA THR A 56 -10.15 20.69 -2.68
C THR A 56 -11.02 20.34 -1.48
N VAL A 57 -10.80 21.01 -0.35
CA VAL A 57 -11.62 20.84 0.86
C VAL A 57 -13.10 21.25 0.69
N THR A 58 -13.44 21.89 -0.43
CA THR A 58 -14.82 22.29 -0.77
C THR A 58 -15.45 21.39 -1.83
N THR A 59 -14.73 20.39 -2.34
CA THR A 59 -15.29 19.43 -3.30
C THR A 59 -16.47 18.70 -2.63
N PRO A 60 -17.61 18.52 -3.31
CA PRO A 60 -18.73 17.76 -2.75
C PRO A 60 -18.34 16.30 -2.48
N ASN A 61 -19.01 15.67 -1.51
CA ASN A 61 -18.81 14.26 -1.17
C ASN A 61 -17.39 13.88 -0.73
N ILE A 62 -16.57 14.83 -0.31
CA ILE A 62 -15.25 14.55 0.27
C ILE A 62 -15.07 15.20 1.63
N TYR A 63 -14.36 14.53 2.52
CA TYR A 63 -13.94 15.04 3.82
C TYR A 63 -12.48 14.71 4.08
N PHE A 64 -11.68 15.68 4.51
CA PHE A 64 -10.30 15.46 4.92
C PHE A 64 -10.20 15.33 6.45
N GLN A 65 -9.68 14.21 6.92
CA GLN A 65 -9.43 13.94 8.33
C GLN A 65 -7.92 13.74 8.54
N THR A 66 -7.31 14.59 9.37
CA THR A 66 -5.94 14.35 9.81
C THR A 66 -5.87 13.00 10.55
N CYS A 67 -5.02 12.10 10.08
CA CYS A 67 -4.89 10.75 10.62
C CYS A 67 -3.44 10.26 10.53
N ASP A 68 -2.84 10.02 11.69
CA ASP A 68 -1.60 9.27 11.85
C ASP A 68 -1.94 7.79 12.01
N VAL A 69 -1.63 7.00 10.99
CA VAL A 69 -2.00 5.58 10.92
C VAL A 69 -1.30 4.71 11.97
N THR A 70 -0.26 5.21 12.63
CA THR A 70 0.38 4.53 13.76
C THR A 70 -0.42 4.67 15.07
N LYS A 71 -1.43 5.55 15.09
CA LYS A 71 -2.29 5.83 16.25
C LYS A 71 -3.66 5.20 16.05
N TRP A 72 -3.87 4.06 16.70
CA TRP A 72 -5.07 3.23 16.50
C TRP A 72 -6.37 3.93 16.89
N ASP A 73 -6.35 4.82 17.88
CA ASP A 73 -7.48 5.68 18.24
C ASP A 73 -7.91 6.59 17.08
N GLN A 74 -6.96 7.08 16.28
CA GLN A 74 -7.25 7.88 15.09
C GLN A 74 -7.85 7.04 13.97
N LEU A 75 -7.39 5.81 13.78
CA LEU A 75 -8.02 4.87 12.84
C LEU A 75 -9.45 4.52 13.26
N GLU A 76 -9.70 4.29 14.55
CA GLU A 76 -11.05 4.01 15.07
C GLU A 76 -11.97 5.24 14.94
N ASN A 77 -11.42 6.45 15.07
CA ASN A 77 -12.18 7.69 14.88
C ASN A 77 -12.73 7.87 13.46
N LEU A 78 -12.12 7.25 12.44
CA LEU A 78 -12.62 7.31 11.05
C LEU A 78 -14.05 6.81 10.90
N ILE A 79 -14.47 5.87 11.75
CA ILE A 79 -15.86 5.38 11.77
C ILE A 79 -16.81 6.49 12.21
N LYS A 80 -16.49 7.20 13.29
CA LYS A 80 -17.30 8.31 13.80
C LYS A 80 -17.37 9.47 12.82
N VAL A 81 -16.26 9.77 12.16
CA VAL A 81 -16.21 10.79 11.09
C VAL A 81 -17.13 10.39 9.94
N SER A 82 -17.08 9.14 9.50
CA SER A 82 -17.97 8.63 8.46
C SER A 82 -19.44 8.75 8.81
N GLU A 83 -19.82 8.33 10.02
CA GLU A 83 -21.20 8.42 10.48
C GLU A 83 -21.68 9.89 10.56
N LYS A 84 -20.80 10.79 11.02
CA LYS A 84 -21.11 12.22 11.13
C LYS A 84 -21.28 12.90 9.76
N GLU A 85 -20.35 12.66 8.84
CA GLU A 85 -20.30 13.39 7.56
C GLU A 85 -21.19 12.75 6.49
N PHE A 86 -21.36 11.42 6.54
CA PHE A 86 -22.03 10.67 5.47
C PHE A 86 -23.18 9.77 5.94
N GLY A 87 -23.45 9.72 7.25
CA GLY A 87 -24.63 9.09 7.85
C GLY A 87 -24.51 7.59 8.12
N ASP A 88 -23.36 6.97 7.82
CA ASP A 88 -23.14 5.53 8.03
C ASP A 88 -21.62 5.21 8.10
N VAL A 89 -21.28 3.98 8.48
CA VAL A 89 -19.90 3.47 8.44
C VAL A 89 -19.42 3.29 6.99
N PRO A 90 -18.10 3.36 6.73
CA PRO A 90 -17.57 3.15 5.39
C PRO A 90 -17.94 1.76 4.85
N ASP A 91 -18.25 1.70 3.56
CA ASP A 91 -18.45 0.45 2.82
C ASP A 91 -17.10 -0.11 2.32
N ILE A 92 -16.16 0.79 2.01
CA ILE A 92 -14.87 0.48 1.41
C ILE A 92 -13.76 1.12 2.24
N PHE A 93 -12.76 0.33 2.59
CA PHE A 93 -11.58 0.77 3.33
C PHE A 93 -10.33 0.55 2.49
N VAL A 94 -9.56 1.59 2.27
CA VAL A 94 -8.31 1.54 1.49
C VAL A 94 -7.12 1.86 2.38
N ALA A 95 -6.25 0.87 2.55
CA ALA A 95 -4.96 1.01 3.22
C ALA A 95 -3.87 1.39 2.21
N ALA A 96 -3.80 2.68 1.84
CA ALA A 96 -2.81 3.19 0.88
C ALA A 96 -1.63 3.90 1.53
N ALA A 97 -1.72 4.29 2.81
CA ALA A 97 -0.59 4.86 3.54
C ALA A 97 0.56 3.84 3.61
N GLY A 98 1.75 4.28 3.19
CA GLY A 98 2.94 3.46 3.18
C GLY A 98 4.20 4.30 3.04
N VAL A 99 5.30 3.79 3.58
CA VAL A 99 6.64 4.38 3.45
C VAL A 99 7.58 3.40 2.76
N PHE A 100 8.52 3.96 1.99
CA PHE A 100 9.65 3.21 1.42
C PHE A 100 10.84 3.29 2.38
N GLU A 101 11.87 2.48 2.14
CA GLU A 101 13.09 2.45 2.96
C GLU A 101 14.24 3.02 2.12
N PRO A 102 14.65 4.29 2.33
CA PRO A 102 15.94 4.46 3.03
C PRO A 102 16.20 5.87 3.64
N SER A 103 16.74 5.93 4.84
CA SER A 103 17.81 6.89 5.16
C SER A 103 19.08 6.08 5.32
N TRP A 104 19.71 5.81 4.16
CA TRP A 104 20.70 4.75 3.91
C TRP A 104 20.37 3.41 4.59
N SER A 105 19.11 3.04 4.45
CA SER A 105 18.52 1.74 4.77
C SER A 105 18.46 1.46 6.27
N ASN A 106 17.29 1.78 6.80
CA ASN A 106 16.93 1.84 8.20
C ASN A 106 17.40 0.62 8.99
N PHE A 107 17.29 -0.59 8.42
CA PHE A 107 17.85 -1.79 9.03
C PHE A 107 19.38 -1.75 9.20
N TRP A 108 20.09 -1.41 8.12
CA TRP A 108 21.55 -1.45 8.12
C TRP A 108 22.16 -0.33 8.96
N GLY A 109 21.51 0.84 9.03
CA GLY A 109 21.95 1.94 9.90
C GLY A 109 21.39 1.92 11.32
N ASP A 110 20.39 1.09 11.57
CA ASP A 110 19.67 0.94 12.84
C ASP A 110 19.40 2.27 13.60
N PRO A 111 18.81 3.31 12.96
CA PRO A 111 18.60 4.61 13.59
C PRO A 111 17.38 4.62 14.54
N GLU A 112 16.54 3.59 14.48
CA GLU A 112 15.28 3.50 15.22
C GLU A 112 15.47 2.70 16.52
N THR A 113 15.25 3.35 17.67
CA THR A 113 15.74 2.84 18.96
C THR A 113 14.83 1.80 19.63
N GLU A 114 13.54 1.75 19.29
CA GLU A 114 12.56 0.89 19.96
C GLU A 114 11.79 -0.02 19.01
N LYS A 115 11.46 0.48 17.82
CA LYS A 115 10.63 -0.22 16.84
C LYS A 115 10.89 0.31 15.44
N TYR A 116 10.68 -0.56 14.45
CA TYR A 116 10.79 -0.14 13.07
C TYR A 116 9.53 0.60 12.58
N SER A 117 9.62 1.89 12.28
CA SER A 117 8.48 2.72 11.87
C SER A 117 7.79 2.19 10.61
N ILE A 118 8.58 1.64 9.69
CA ILE A 118 8.10 0.96 8.48
C ILE A 118 7.18 -0.23 8.81
N MET A 119 7.43 -0.96 9.90
CA MET A 119 6.57 -2.06 10.32
C MET A 119 5.24 -1.54 10.90
N GLU A 120 5.28 -0.43 11.64
CA GLU A 120 4.06 0.20 12.15
C GLU A 120 3.16 0.69 11.01
N ILE A 121 3.74 1.34 9.99
CA ILE A 121 3.01 1.97 8.89
C ILE A 121 2.60 0.97 7.81
N ASN A 122 3.51 0.08 7.38
CA ASN A 122 3.25 -0.82 6.26
C ASN A 122 2.60 -2.14 6.69
N VAL A 123 2.67 -2.53 7.98
CA VAL A 123 2.14 -3.82 8.47
C VAL A 123 1.03 -3.62 9.50
N ASN A 124 1.32 -2.98 10.64
CA ASN A 124 0.33 -2.87 11.72
C ASN A 124 -0.89 -2.05 11.29
N HIS A 125 -0.67 -0.96 10.56
CA HIS A 125 -1.76 -0.12 10.06
C HIS A 125 -2.76 -0.89 9.16
N PRO A 126 -2.37 -1.53 8.03
CA PRO A 126 -3.34 -2.23 7.19
C PRO A 126 -4.07 -3.36 7.92
N ILE A 127 -3.36 -4.09 8.80
CA ILE A 127 -3.95 -5.15 9.62
C ILE A 127 -5.00 -4.57 10.59
N LYS A 128 -4.65 -3.50 11.30
CA LYS A 128 -5.56 -2.83 12.25
C LYS A 128 -6.76 -2.23 11.53
N LEU A 129 -6.56 -1.55 10.40
CA LEU A 129 -7.63 -0.97 9.60
C LEU A 129 -8.58 -2.06 9.10
N THR A 130 -8.06 -3.19 8.63
CA THR A 130 -8.87 -4.36 8.23
C THR A 130 -9.73 -4.86 9.39
N ARG A 131 -9.16 -4.95 10.60
CA ARG A 131 -9.92 -5.37 11.79
C ARG A 131 -11.03 -4.37 12.16
N ILE A 132 -10.74 -3.07 12.07
CA ILE A 132 -11.73 -2.00 12.31
C ILE A 132 -12.86 -2.10 11.28
N ALA A 133 -12.52 -2.23 10.00
CA ALA A 133 -13.46 -2.36 8.90
C ALA A 133 -14.43 -3.52 9.12
N ILE A 134 -13.90 -4.72 9.41
CA ILE A 134 -14.71 -5.91 9.69
C ILE A 134 -15.66 -5.67 10.86
N ARG A 135 -15.20 -5.03 11.96
CA ARG A 135 -16.06 -4.74 13.12
C ARG A 135 -17.16 -3.75 12.78
N ALA A 136 -16.84 -2.67 12.06
CA ALA A 136 -17.80 -1.64 11.69
C ALA A 136 -18.88 -2.20 10.77
N LEU A 137 -18.47 -2.96 9.75
CA LEU A 137 -19.38 -3.59 8.78
C LEU A 137 -20.29 -4.63 9.44
N LEU A 138 -19.74 -5.53 10.27
CA LEU A 138 -20.53 -6.48 11.05
C LEU A 138 -21.52 -5.80 12.00
N GLY A 139 -21.10 -4.69 12.63
CA GLY A 139 -21.96 -3.93 13.54
C GLY A 139 -23.17 -3.29 12.86
N LYS A 140 -23.15 -3.14 11.53
CA LYS A 140 -24.26 -2.62 10.71
C LYS A 140 -24.91 -3.70 9.84
N ASP A 141 -24.49 -4.96 9.94
CA ASP A 141 -24.90 -6.05 9.05
C ASP A 141 -24.72 -5.72 7.56
N LYS A 142 -23.56 -5.13 7.22
CA LYS A 142 -23.22 -4.67 5.87
C LYS A 142 -22.12 -5.51 5.24
N LYS A 143 -22.24 -5.72 3.93
CA LYS A 143 -21.10 -6.15 3.09
C LYS A 143 -20.13 -4.98 2.88
N GLY A 144 -18.85 -5.28 2.72
CA GLY A 144 -17.87 -4.26 2.37
C GLY A 144 -16.56 -4.82 1.82
N VAL A 145 -15.66 -3.92 1.44
CA VAL A 145 -14.37 -4.26 0.82
C VAL A 145 -13.23 -3.57 1.58
N VAL A 146 -12.16 -4.31 1.81
CA VAL A 146 -10.87 -3.77 2.25
C VAL A 146 -9.87 -3.99 1.12
N LEU A 147 -9.27 -2.92 0.63
CA LEU A 147 -8.20 -2.96 -0.36
C LEU A 147 -6.90 -2.47 0.29
N ILE A 148 -5.82 -3.23 0.14
CA ILE A 148 -4.51 -2.89 0.68
C ILE A 148 -3.54 -2.61 -0.48
N VAL A 149 -2.76 -1.53 -0.37
CA VAL A 149 -1.69 -1.23 -1.34
C VAL A 149 -0.40 -1.93 -0.91
N GLY A 150 -0.13 -3.06 -1.56
CA GLY A 150 1.08 -3.86 -1.47
C GLY A 150 2.21 -3.32 -2.34
N SER A 151 2.95 -4.24 -2.96
CA SER A 151 4.02 -3.98 -3.93
C SER A 151 4.45 -5.31 -4.55
N ILE A 152 5.07 -5.27 -5.73
CA ILE A 152 5.86 -6.40 -6.25
C ILE A 152 6.97 -6.85 -5.29
N ALA A 153 7.44 -5.96 -4.41
CA ALA A 153 8.37 -6.28 -3.32
C ALA A 153 7.81 -7.28 -2.28
N GLY A 154 6.51 -7.59 -2.35
CA GLY A 154 5.86 -8.57 -1.48
C GLY A 154 6.13 -10.04 -1.84
N TYR A 155 6.86 -10.29 -2.93
CA TYR A 155 7.30 -11.62 -3.36
C TYR A 155 8.65 -11.58 -4.08
N SER A 156 9.42 -10.51 -3.88
CA SER A 156 10.81 -10.39 -4.35
C SER A 156 11.71 -9.93 -3.21
N GLY A 157 12.92 -10.48 -3.12
CA GLY A 157 13.92 -10.01 -2.15
C GLY A 157 14.71 -8.81 -2.70
N GLN A 158 14.84 -7.75 -1.90
CA GLN A 158 15.71 -6.62 -2.20
C GLN A 158 16.71 -6.41 -1.05
N TYR A 159 17.98 -6.70 -1.31
CA TYR A 159 19.05 -6.65 -0.30
C TYR A 159 19.25 -5.25 0.30
N SER A 160 19.09 -4.20 -0.49
CA SER A 160 19.25 -2.82 -0.04
C SER A 160 18.09 -2.31 0.82
N VAL A 161 16.93 -2.97 0.81
CA VAL A 161 15.70 -2.56 1.53
C VAL A 161 14.97 -3.76 2.18
N PRO A 162 15.62 -4.41 3.16
CA PRO A 162 15.09 -5.65 3.73
C PRO A 162 13.81 -5.45 4.54
N LEU A 163 13.60 -4.31 5.23
CA LEU A 163 12.36 -4.07 5.98
C LEU A 163 11.20 -3.73 5.05
N TYR A 164 11.45 -2.99 3.96
CA TYR A 164 10.42 -2.76 2.95
C TYR A 164 9.94 -4.08 2.36
N SER A 165 10.86 -4.94 1.91
CA SER A 165 10.54 -6.27 1.39
C SER A 165 9.78 -7.10 2.42
N THR A 166 10.26 -7.14 3.67
CA THR A 166 9.60 -7.85 4.78
C THR A 166 8.17 -7.36 5.00
N SER A 167 7.96 -6.04 5.04
CA SER A 167 6.65 -5.44 5.27
C SER A 167 5.65 -5.79 4.16
N LYS A 168 6.10 -5.82 2.90
CA LYS A 168 5.23 -6.13 1.76
C LYS A 168 4.95 -7.63 1.66
N HIS A 169 5.89 -8.51 2.06
CA HIS A 169 5.62 -9.93 2.21
C HIS A 169 4.58 -10.19 3.31
N ALA A 170 4.68 -9.48 4.44
CA ALA A 170 3.72 -9.62 5.53
C ALA A 170 2.28 -9.31 5.07
N ILE A 171 2.09 -8.26 4.27
CA ILE A 171 0.78 -7.90 3.72
C ILE A 171 0.28 -8.92 2.70
N VAL A 172 1.14 -9.47 1.83
CA VAL A 172 0.76 -10.55 0.91
C VAL A 172 0.28 -11.79 1.68
N GLY A 173 1.02 -12.20 2.71
CA GLY A 173 0.64 -13.32 3.57
C GLY A 173 -0.66 -13.05 4.35
N PHE A 174 -0.79 -11.84 4.88
CA PHE A 174 -2.00 -11.39 5.59
C PHE A 174 -3.23 -11.48 4.69
N THR A 175 -3.18 -10.91 3.47
CA THR A 175 -4.31 -10.93 2.54
C THR A 175 -4.69 -12.34 2.14
N ARG A 176 -3.73 -13.21 1.82
CA ARG A 176 -4.00 -14.63 1.52
C ARG A 176 -4.71 -15.34 2.67
N SER A 177 -4.39 -14.96 3.91
CA SER A 177 -5.03 -15.52 5.11
C SER A 177 -6.49 -15.06 5.28
N MET A 178 -6.95 -14.06 4.51
CA MET A 178 -8.31 -13.52 4.52
C MET A 178 -9.22 -14.10 3.42
N VAL A 179 -8.85 -15.23 2.80
CA VAL A 179 -9.61 -15.83 1.68
C VAL A 179 -11.09 -16.11 2.02
N ASP A 180 -11.39 -16.48 3.26
CA ASP A 180 -12.74 -16.83 3.70
C ASP A 180 -13.51 -15.66 4.34
N THR A 181 -12.92 -14.46 4.48
CA THR A 181 -13.60 -13.36 5.20
C THR A 181 -14.86 -12.88 4.50
N ALA A 182 -14.89 -12.96 3.16
CA ALA A 182 -16.09 -12.63 2.41
C ALA A 182 -17.24 -13.59 2.79
N LYS A 183 -16.93 -14.88 2.95
CA LYS A 183 -17.89 -15.92 3.31
C LYS A 183 -18.39 -15.80 4.74
N TYR A 184 -17.48 -15.60 5.70
CA TYR A 184 -17.83 -15.64 7.12
C TYR A 184 -18.21 -14.28 7.71
N GLN A 185 -17.74 -13.17 7.15
CA GLN A 185 -18.00 -11.82 7.66
C GLN A 185 -18.64 -10.88 6.63
N GLY A 186 -18.84 -11.31 5.38
CA GLY A 186 -19.35 -10.42 4.34
C GLY A 186 -18.33 -9.35 3.91
N VAL A 187 -17.04 -9.54 4.21
CA VAL A 187 -15.98 -8.56 3.91
C VAL A 187 -14.95 -9.15 2.95
N LYS A 188 -14.87 -8.60 1.74
CA LYS A 188 -13.82 -8.94 0.76
C LYS A 188 -12.53 -8.21 1.11
N VAL A 189 -11.42 -8.92 1.26
CA VAL A 189 -10.09 -8.34 1.50
C VAL A 189 -9.18 -8.67 0.31
N VAL A 190 -8.63 -7.65 -0.35
CA VAL A 190 -7.78 -7.79 -1.54
C VAL A 190 -6.55 -6.89 -1.44
N THR A 191 -5.49 -7.25 -2.17
CA THR A 191 -4.28 -6.44 -2.25
C THR A 191 -3.93 -6.17 -3.70
N ILE A 192 -3.62 -4.91 -4.01
CA ILE A 192 -2.94 -4.53 -5.25
C ILE A 192 -1.43 -4.46 -4.99
N CYS A 193 -0.62 -4.96 -5.91
CA CYS A 193 0.84 -5.02 -5.85
C CYS A 193 1.42 -4.25 -7.04
N PRO A 194 1.54 -2.92 -6.93
CA PRO A 194 2.13 -2.12 -8.00
C PRO A 194 3.61 -2.41 -8.17
N GLY A 195 4.07 -2.29 -9.42
CA GLY A 195 5.47 -2.08 -9.77
C GLY A 195 5.95 -0.68 -9.37
N ILE A 196 6.88 -0.12 -10.13
CA ILE A 196 7.35 1.24 -9.86
C ILE A 196 6.30 2.23 -10.35
N VAL A 197 5.86 3.11 -9.45
CA VAL A 197 4.83 4.12 -9.75
C VAL A 197 5.42 5.52 -9.55
N GLY A 198 5.27 6.39 -10.56
CA GLY A 198 5.70 7.79 -10.47
C GLY A 198 4.89 8.59 -9.46
N THR A 199 5.29 8.56 -8.19
CA THR A 199 4.60 9.20 -7.05
C THR A 199 5.59 9.95 -6.16
N PRO A 200 5.10 10.84 -5.26
CA PRO A 200 5.96 11.54 -4.30
C PRO A 200 6.86 10.63 -3.45
N LEU A 201 6.53 9.33 -3.32
CA LEU A 201 7.36 8.33 -2.67
C LEU A 201 8.83 8.31 -3.19
N TRP A 202 9.02 8.59 -4.49
CA TRP A 202 10.33 8.63 -5.14
C TRP A 202 10.92 10.03 -5.24
N SER A 203 10.08 11.07 -5.42
CA SER A 203 10.55 12.45 -5.63
C SER A 203 10.86 13.19 -4.33
N ASP A 204 10.17 12.88 -3.23
CA ASP A 204 10.34 13.60 -1.96
C ASP A 204 11.47 13.01 -1.10
N ASN A 205 11.88 11.77 -1.37
CA ASN A 205 13.08 11.19 -0.79
C ASN A 205 14.30 11.52 -1.65
N LEU A 206 14.96 12.64 -1.34
CA LEU A 206 16.12 13.16 -2.07
C LEU A 206 17.16 12.06 -2.33
N GLY A 207 17.47 11.83 -3.61
CA GLY A 207 18.49 10.88 -4.06
C GLY A 207 18.01 9.44 -4.21
N VAL A 208 16.80 9.06 -3.78
CA VAL A 208 16.30 7.66 -3.90
C VAL A 208 16.08 7.27 -5.36
N LYS A 209 15.47 8.14 -6.18
CA LYS A 209 15.30 7.88 -7.63
C LYS A 209 16.65 7.60 -8.31
N ASP A 210 17.66 8.40 -8.00
CA ASP A 210 19.01 8.26 -8.56
C ASP A 210 19.75 7.03 -8.01
N GLN A 211 19.59 6.74 -6.71
CA GLN A 211 20.24 5.64 -6.01
C GLN A 211 19.78 4.28 -6.53
N PHE A 212 18.47 4.14 -6.77
CA PHE A 212 17.88 2.91 -7.32
C PHE A 212 17.86 2.90 -8.85
N SER A 213 18.43 3.92 -9.50
CA SER A 213 18.47 4.06 -10.97
C SER A 213 17.10 3.85 -11.60
N VAL A 214 16.07 4.44 -11.00
CA VAL A 214 14.69 4.22 -11.42
C VAL A 214 14.44 4.98 -12.71
N ALA A 215 14.32 4.22 -13.80
CA ALA A 215 14.09 4.73 -15.15
C ALA A 215 12.60 5.10 -15.35
N ASP A 216 12.32 6.12 -16.15
CA ASP A 216 10.93 6.55 -16.40
C ASP A 216 10.17 5.50 -17.24
N GLU A 217 10.90 4.73 -18.06
CA GLU A 217 10.37 3.69 -18.95
C GLU A 217 9.76 2.51 -18.20
N ILE A 218 10.15 2.29 -16.94
CA ILE A 218 9.64 1.21 -16.10
C ILE A 218 8.56 1.68 -15.11
N MET A 219 8.20 2.97 -15.15
CA MET A 219 7.17 3.54 -14.29
C MET A 219 5.77 3.40 -14.90
N ILE A 220 4.81 3.00 -14.08
CA ILE A 220 3.38 3.18 -14.36
C ILE A 220 2.84 4.42 -13.65
N THR A 221 1.68 4.90 -14.08
CA THR A 221 1.04 6.07 -13.47
C THR A 221 0.19 5.67 -12.27
N SER A 222 0.02 6.59 -11.31
CA SER A 222 -0.90 6.38 -10.18
C SER A 222 -2.35 6.24 -10.63
N GLU A 223 -2.72 6.84 -11.77
CA GLU A 223 -4.06 6.71 -12.35
C GLU A 223 -4.31 5.30 -12.88
N THR A 224 -3.34 4.70 -13.56
CA THR A 224 -3.44 3.31 -14.02
C THR A 224 -3.66 2.36 -12.85
N VAL A 225 -2.91 2.55 -11.75
CA VAL A 225 -3.07 1.75 -10.53
C VAL A 225 -4.46 1.98 -9.90
N ALA A 226 -4.93 3.23 -9.87
CA ALA A 226 -6.25 3.57 -9.33
C ALA A 226 -7.41 2.90 -10.10
N MET A 227 -7.30 2.80 -11.42
CA MET A 227 -8.28 2.07 -12.25
C MET A 227 -8.35 0.58 -11.87
N SER A 228 -7.20 -0.08 -11.70
CA SER A 228 -7.18 -1.49 -11.28
C SER A 228 -7.65 -1.67 -9.84
N MET A 229 -7.43 -0.70 -8.96
CA MET A 229 -8.02 -0.71 -7.61
C MET A 229 -9.55 -0.70 -7.65
N VAL A 230 -10.16 0.08 -8.56
CA VAL A 230 -11.62 0.07 -8.79
C VAL A 230 -12.08 -1.30 -9.25
N SER A 231 -11.43 -1.89 -10.27
CA SER A 231 -11.74 -3.24 -10.76
C SER A 231 -11.69 -4.29 -9.64
N LEU A 232 -10.65 -4.26 -8.79
CA LEU A 232 -10.51 -5.15 -7.62
C LEU A 232 -11.68 -5.03 -6.64
N ILE A 233 -12.25 -3.84 -6.49
CA ILE A 233 -13.38 -3.56 -5.61
C ILE A 233 -14.68 -4.03 -6.26
N GLU A 234 -14.94 -3.63 -7.50
CA GLU A 234 -16.25 -3.81 -8.14
C GLU A 234 -16.45 -5.22 -8.69
N GLU A 235 -15.44 -5.83 -9.30
CA GLU A 235 -15.62 -7.05 -10.07
C GLU A 235 -15.64 -8.30 -9.18
N SER A 236 -16.65 -9.15 -9.40
CA SER A 236 -16.82 -10.42 -8.69
C SER A 236 -15.76 -11.47 -9.02
N ILE A 237 -15.00 -11.29 -10.11
CA ILE A 237 -13.89 -12.19 -10.48
C ILE A 237 -12.76 -12.16 -9.45
N HIS A 238 -12.61 -11.05 -8.73
CA HIS A 238 -11.63 -10.89 -7.66
C HIS A 238 -12.25 -11.24 -6.32
N GLY A 239 -11.99 -12.46 -5.85
CA GLY A 239 -12.42 -12.95 -4.54
C GLY A 239 -11.58 -12.38 -3.38
N SER A 240 -12.05 -12.59 -2.14
CA SER A 240 -11.22 -12.30 -0.96
C SER A 240 -9.94 -13.14 -0.98
N GLY A 241 -8.83 -12.56 -0.52
CA GLY A 241 -7.51 -13.16 -0.60
C GLY A 241 -6.77 -12.93 -1.93
N THR A 242 -7.39 -12.25 -2.90
CA THR A 242 -6.72 -11.90 -4.16
C THR A 242 -5.53 -10.99 -3.92
N VAL A 243 -4.39 -11.36 -4.51
CA VAL A 243 -3.19 -10.52 -4.64
C VAL A 243 -3.01 -10.22 -6.13
N PHE A 244 -3.11 -8.96 -6.51
CA PHE A 244 -3.16 -8.54 -7.91
C PHE A 244 -1.96 -7.67 -8.25
N GLU A 245 -1.13 -8.12 -9.16
CA GLU A 245 0.01 -7.35 -9.66
C GLU A 245 -0.42 -6.43 -10.79
N ILE A 246 0.12 -5.20 -10.77
CA ILE A 246 0.09 -4.28 -11.90
C ILE A 246 1.48 -3.70 -12.09
N SER A 247 2.03 -3.82 -13.30
CA SER A 247 3.33 -3.26 -13.66
C SER A 247 3.33 -2.80 -15.11
N MET A 248 4.48 -2.31 -15.59
CA MET A 248 4.68 -2.00 -17.01
C MET A 248 4.42 -3.20 -17.94
N LEU A 249 4.52 -4.43 -17.42
CA LEU A 249 4.29 -5.67 -18.17
C LEU A 249 2.81 -6.08 -18.23
N GLY A 250 1.92 -5.34 -17.56
CA GLY A 250 0.50 -5.61 -17.49
C GLY A 250 0.04 -6.06 -16.11
N GLU A 251 -1.05 -6.83 -16.10
CA GLU A 251 -1.79 -7.19 -14.90
C GLU A 251 -1.89 -8.71 -14.73
N ARG A 252 -1.83 -9.19 -13.48
CA ARG A 252 -2.07 -10.60 -13.17
C ARG A 252 -2.52 -10.84 -11.74
N VAL A 253 -3.27 -11.92 -11.51
CA VAL A 253 -3.47 -12.49 -10.18
C VAL A 253 -2.23 -13.30 -9.80
N VAL A 254 -1.57 -12.92 -8.71
CA VAL A 254 -0.35 -13.57 -8.23
C VAL A 254 -0.69 -14.92 -7.59
N PRO A 255 -0.14 -16.04 -8.10
CA PRO A 255 -0.45 -17.37 -7.57
C PRO A 255 0.09 -17.55 -6.15
N ALA A 256 -0.52 -18.44 -5.37
CA ALA A 256 -0.08 -18.71 -3.99
C ALA A 256 1.34 -19.28 -3.91
N TRP A 257 1.73 -20.09 -4.89
CA TRP A 257 2.98 -20.84 -4.95
C TRP A 257 3.65 -20.62 -6.30
N ASN A 258 4.97 -20.87 -6.36
CA ASN A 258 5.76 -20.78 -7.60
C ASN A 258 5.58 -19.43 -8.31
N ILE A 259 5.71 -18.34 -7.54
CA ILE A 259 5.56 -16.98 -8.05
C ILE A 259 6.77 -16.65 -8.90
N ASP A 260 6.54 -16.32 -10.18
CA ASP A 260 7.59 -15.78 -11.02
C ASP A 260 8.07 -14.42 -10.47
N PRO A 261 9.40 -14.20 -10.36
CA PRO A 261 9.96 -12.90 -10.01
C PRO A 261 9.36 -11.74 -10.81
N PRO A 262 9.23 -10.55 -10.20
CA PRO A 262 8.80 -9.36 -10.93
C PRO A 262 9.69 -9.12 -12.15
N GLY A 263 9.09 -8.80 -13.29
CA GLY A 263 9.80 -8.62 -14.55
C GLY A 263 9.94 -9.88 -15.40
N MET A 264 9.46 -11.05 -14.95
CA MET A 264 9.51 -12.28 -15.75
C MET A 264 8.23 -12.52 -16.57
N VAL A 265 8.41 -13.03 -17.80
CA VAL A 265 7.38 -13.53 -18.71
C VAL A 265 7.81 -14.92 -19.18
N ASP A 266 6.93 -15.92 -18.99
CA ASP A 266 7.18 -17.32 -19.38
C ASP A 266 8.52 -17.89 -18.89
N GLY A 267 8.86 -17.62 -17.62
CA GLY A 267 10.09 -18.13 -17.01
C GLY A 267 11.38 -17.46 -17.49
N LYS A 268 11.29 -16.32 -18.20
CA LYS A 268 12.45 -15.52 -18.62
C LYS A 268 12.29 -14.05 -18.21
N MET A 269 13.39 -13.35 -17.93
CA MET A 269 13.36 -11.90 -17.74
C MET A 269 12.87 -11.23 -19.02
N ALA A 270 11.84 -10.40 -18.91
CA ALA A 270 11.34 -9.62 -20.02
C ALA A 270 12.39 -8.59 -20.45
N GLU A 271 12.40 -8.25 -21.73
CA GLU A 271 13.27 -7.21 -22.26
C GLU A 271 13.06 -5.89 -21.49
N GLY A 272 14.15 -5.21 -21.13
CA GLY A 272 14.11 -3.94 -20.38
C GLY A 272 13.88 -4.08 -18.88
N THR A 273 13.67 -5.28 -18.34
CA THR A 273 13.43 -5.48 -16.88
C THR A 273 14.65 -5.98 -16.11
N THR A 274 15.76 -6.26 -16.81
CA THR A 274 17.02 -6.64 -16.17
C THR A 274 17.63 -5.42 -15.48
N ILE A 275 17.93 -5.53 -14.20
CA ILE A 275 18.63 -4.48 -13.46
C ILE A 275 20.13 -4.57 -13.79
N PRO A 276 20.75 -3.50 -14.34
CA PRO A 276 22.18 -3.51 -14.64
C PRO A 276 23.02 -3.70 -13.36
N GLN A 277 24.15 -4.42 -13.45
CA GLN A 277 25.04 -4.64 -12.31
C GLN A 277 25.51 -3.32 -11.67
N GLU A 278 25.78 -2.30 -12.48
CA GLU A 278 26.16 -0.97 -11.99
C GLU A 278 25.06 -0.33 -11.11
N ALA A 279 23.78 -0.52 -11.46
CA ALA A 279 22.67 -0.04 -10.65
C ALA A 279 22.56 -0.80 -9.31
N ILE A 280 22.84 -2.11 -9.32
CA ILE A 280 22.92 -2.93 -8.10
C ILE A 280 24.06 -2.45 -7.20
N ASP A 281 25.25 -2.25 -7.77
CA ASP A 281 26.44 -1.81 -7.04
C ASP A 281 26.23 -0.41 -6.45
N LYS A 282 25.64 0.50 -7.24
CA LYS A 282 25.26 1.84 -6.79
C LYS A 282 24.27 1.78 -5.63
N SER A 283 23.20 0.98 -5.74
CA SER A 283 22.20 0.80 -4.69
C SER A 283 22.82 0.29 -3.38
N ASN A 284 23.78 -0.63 -3.47
CA ASN A 284 24.40 -1.30 -2.33
C ASN A 284 25.59 -0.54 -1.71
N ALA A 285 26.18 0.44 -2.40
CA ALA A 285 27.41 1.10 -1.95
C ALA A 285 27.33 1.70 -0.53
N PRO A 286 26.24 2.39 -0.10
CA PRO A 286 26.15 2.94 1.26
C PRO A 286 26.17 1.85 2.34
N LEU A 287 25.48 0.74 2.09
CA LEU A 287 25.43 -0.45 2.95
C LEU A 287 26.81 -1.08 3.14
N LEU A 288 27.55 -1.25 2.04
CA LEU A 288 28.90 -1.81 2.12
C LEU A 288 29.84 -0.92 2.93
N ALA A 289 29.67 0.41 2.87
CA ALA A 289 30.44 1.34 3.68
C ALA A 289 30.14 1.20 5.19
N ILE A 290 28.86 1.07 5.56
CA ILE A 290 28.44 0.87 6.96
C ILE A 290 29.03 -0.42 7.52
N THR A 291 28.77 -1.54 6.84
CA THR A 291 29.22 -2.85 7.31
C THR A 291 30.74 -2.99 7.29
N ALA A 292 31.46 -2.28 6.41
CA ALA A 292 32.91 -2.23 6.46
C ALA A 292 33.42 -1.56 7.76
N SER A 293 32.74 -0.53 8.26
CA SER A 293 33.10 0.13 9.52
C SER A 293 32.84 -0.73 10.76
N GLU A 294 31.90 -1.67 10.68
CA GLU A 294 31.55 -2.60 11.76
C GLU A 294 32.45 -3.83 11.82
N ARG A 295 33.19 -4.14 10.74
CA ARG A 295 34.09 -5.30 10.70
C ARG A 295 35.20 -5.15 11.74
N GLY A 296 35.24 -6.09 12.68
CA GLY A 296 36.21 -6.08 13.78
C GLY A 296 35.85 -5.14 14.94
N ALA A 297 34.69 -4.48 14.89
CA ALA A 297 34.17 -3.77 16.05
C ALA A 297 33.84 -4.75 17.17
N SER A 298 34.24 -4.42 18.40
CA SER A 298 33.74 -5.15 19.58
C SER A 298 32.28 -4.76 19.80
N LEU A 299 31.43 -5.74 20.10
CA LEU A 299 30.10 -5.52 20.68
C LEU A 299 30.28 -4.85 22.05
N LYS A 300 30.65 -3.58 22.10
CA LYS A 300 30.57 -2.81 23.33
C LYS A 300 29.09 -2.78 23.66
N LYS A 301 28.69 -3.53 24.69
CA LYS A 301 27.39 -3.35 25.34
C LYS A 301 27.16 -1.84 25.46
N LYS A 302 26.11 -1.30 24.84
CA LYS A 302 25.51 -0.05 25.31
C LYS A 302 25.03 -0.34 26.74
N VAL A 303 25.94 -0.21 27.70
CA VAL A 303 25.61 -0.10 29.12
C VAL A 303 25.36 1.38 29.34
N GLY A 304 24.09 1.73 29.51
CA GLY A 304 23.66 3.10 29.73
C GLY A 304 22.16 3.11 29.94
N ILE A 305 21.80 3.06 31.23
CA ILE A 305 20.48 3.18 31.85
C ILE A 305 19.64 4.29 31.22
#